data_AF-X1IGS3-F1
#
_entry.id   AF-X1IGS3-F1
#
_cell.length_a   1.000
_cell.length_b   1.000
_cell.length_c   1.000
_cell.angle_alpha   90.00
_cell.angle_beta   90.00
_cell.angle_gamma   90.00
#
_symmetry.space_group_name_H-M   'P 1'
#
loop_
_entity.id
_entity.type
_entity.pdbx_description
1 polymer ?
#
loop_
_entity_poly.entity_id
_entity_poly.type
_entity_poly.pdbx_seq_one_letter_code
_entity_poly.pdbx_strand_id
1 'polypeptide(L)' 'MAKFQEQYVVDEKGQKTAVIIPVEEYQELLEDIHDLAIIAERRGEPTITFEELKKKLEKDGLL' A
#
# COMPACT_ATOMS: atom_id res chain seq x y z
N MET A 1 -15.31 6.92 -8.21
CA MET A 1 -16.57 7.05 -7.44
C MET A 1 -16.14 7.13 -5.98
N ALA A 2 -16.55 8.15 -5.22
CA ALA A 2 -16.20 8.22 -3.80
C ALA A 2 -16.84 7.01 -3.11
N LYS A 3 -16.00 6.06 -2.68
CA LYS A 3 -16.42 4.71 -2.30
C LYS A 3 -17.23 4.73 -1.00
N PHE A 4 -17.05 5.75 -0.13
CA PHE A 4 -17.77 5.93 1.14
C PHE A 4 -17.92 7.40 1.54
N GLN A 5 -18.80 7.66 2.53
CA GLN A 5 -19.05 9.00 3.06
C GLN A 5 -18.15 9.24 4.28
N GLU A 6 -17.02 9.93 4.06
CA GLU A 6 -16.08 10.29 5.12
C GLU A 6 -16.75 11.19 6.17
N GLN A 7 -16.62 10.81 7.45
CA GLN A 7 -17.08 11.63 8.57
C GLN A 7 -15.90 12.28 9.24
N TYR A 8 -16.00 13.57 9.56
CA TYR A 8 -14.91 14.30 10.20
C TYR A 8 -15.26 14.66 11.63
N VAL A 9 -14.29 14.50 12.52
CA VAL A 9 -14.33 15.08 13.86
C VAL A 9 -13.78 16.50 13.74
N VAL A 10 -14.55 17.48 14.21
CA VAL A 10 -14.22 18.91 14.15
C VAL A 10 -14.11 19.48 15.56
N ASP A 11 -13.10 20.33 15.77
CA ASP A 11 -12.91 21.07 17.03
C ASP A 11 -13.89 22.25 17.18
N GLU A 12 -13.83 22.92 18.32
CA GLU A 12 -14.69 24.09 18.63
C GLU A 12 -14.46 25.29 17.68
N LYS A 13 -13.32 25.33 16.99
CA LYS A 13 -12.98 26.36 15.99
C LYS A 13 -13.41 25.95 14.57
N GLY A 14 -14.03 24.78 14.41
CA GLY A 14 -14.46 24.22 13.14
C GLY A 14 -13.36 23.55 12.33
N GLN A 15 -12.18 23.28 12.93
CA GLN A 15 -11.07 22.62 12.26
C GLN A 15 -11.22 21.11 12.34
N LYS A 16 -11.01 20.39 11.22
CA LYS A 16 -11.03 18.92 11.18
C LYS A 16 -9.80 18.37 11.92
N THR A 17 -10.02 17.57 12.96
CA THR A 17 -8.95 16.99 13.78
C THR A 17 -8.80 15.48 13.61
N ALA A 18 -9.86 14.79 13.17
CA ALA A 18 -9.82 13.38 12.82
C ALA A 18 -10.83 13.05 11.71
N VAL A 19 -10.69 11.86 11.14
CA VAL A 19 -11.63 11.28 10.18
C VAL A 19 -12.04 9.89 10.65
N ILE A 20 -13.32 9.57 10.46
CA ILE A 20 -13.89 8.24 10.70
C ILE A 20 -14.14 7.64 9.32
N ILE A 21 -13.54 6.47 9.10
CA ILE A 21 -13.64 5.68 7.87
C ILE A 21 -13.99 4.23 8.24
N PRO A 22 -14.58 3.44 7.32
CA PRO A 22 -14.73 2.00 7.51
C PRO A 22 -13.39 1.33 7.81
N VAL A 23 -13.43 0.24 8.59
CA VAL A 23 -12.21 -0.46 9.03
C VAL A 23 -11.47 -1.05 7.84
N GLU A 24 -12.21 -1.56 6.86
CA GLU A 24 -11.68 -2.13 5.63
C GLU A 24 -10.87 -1.09 4.85
N GLU A 25 -11.33 0.15 4.80
CA GLU A 25 -10.62 1.24 4.12
C GLU A 25 -9.38 1.69 4.88
N TYR A 26 -9.40 1.67 6.21
CA TYR A 26 -8.19 1.88 7.00
C TYR A 26 -7.14 0.80 6.72
N GLN A 27 -7.56 -0.45 6.56
CA GLN A 27 -6.66 -1.55 6.20
C GLN A 27 -6.09 -1.39 4.78
N GLU A 28 -6.93 -1.08 3.78
CA GLU A 28 -6.49 -0.77 2.41
C GLU A 28 -5.42 0.36 2.41
N LEU A 29 -5.63 1.43 3.17
CA LEU A 29 -4.65 2.52 3.29
C LEU A 29 -3.32 2.09 3.91
N LEU A 30 -3.33 1.18 4.89
CA LEU A 30 -2.10 0.64 5.47
C LEU A 30 -1.35 -0.25 4.47
N GLU A 31 -2.08 -1.06 3.69
CA GLU A 31 -1.51 -1.88 2.61
C GLU A 31 -0.85 -1.00 1.54
N ASP A 32 -1.52 0.06 1.09
CA ASP A 32 -0.97 1.02 0.11
C ASP A 32 0.34 1.65 0.60
N ILE A 33 0.39 2.08 1.88
CA ILE A 33 1.60 2.67 2.46
C ILE A 33 2.74 1.64 2.50
N HIS A 34 2.43 0.41 2.89
CA HIS A 34 3.40 -0.68 2.94
C HIS A 34 3.97 -0.98 1.54
N ASP A 35 3.12 -1.06 0.51
CA ASP A 35 3.54 -1.29 -0.86
C ASP A 35 4.42 -0.15 -1.39
N LEU A 36 4.06 1.10 -1.08
CA LEU A 36 4.89 2.27 -1.41
C LEU A 36 6.25 2.25 -0.70
N ALA A 37 6.30 1.79 0.55
CA ALA A 37 7.54 1.62 1.28
C ALA A 37 8.45 0.57 0.61
N ILE A 38 7.89 -0.59 0.26
CA ILE A 38 8.62 -1.64 -0.48
C ILE A 38 9.19 -1.09 -1.79
N ILE A 39 8.39 -0.33 -2.57
CA ILE A 39 8.86 0.28 -3.82
C ILE A 39 10.03 1.24 -3.55
N ALA A 40 9.94 2.05 -2.50
CA ALA A 40 10.98 3.01 -2.15
C ALA A 40 12.29 2.32 -1.72
N GLU A 41 12.20 1.28 -0.89
CA GLU A 41 13.34 0.46 -0.45
C GLU A 41 14.05 -0.20 -1.64
N ARG A 42 13.26 -0.74 -2.58
CA ARG A 42 13.78 -1.45 -3.75
C ARG A 42 14.21 -0.55 -4.90
N ARG A 43 14.06 0.78 -4.80
CA ARG A 43 14.32 1.73 -5.90
C ARG A 43 15.73 1.63 -6.47
N GLY A 44 16.72 1.32 -5.62
CA GLY A 44 18.13 1.21 -6.01
C GLY A 44 18.59 -0.21 -6.33
N GLU A 45 17.72 -1.22 -6.19
CA GLU A 45 18.10 -2.61 -6.45
C GLU A 45 18.32 -2.86 -7.94
N PRO A 46 19.33 -3.66 -8.32
CA PRO A 46 19.51 -4.06 -9.70
C PRO A 46 18.32 -4.90 -10.16
N THR A 47 17.85 -4.65 -11.38
CA THR A 47 16.84 -5.51 -12.00
C THR A 47 17.48 -6.77 -12.56
N ILE A 48 16.69 -7.83 -12.71
CA ILE A 48 17.08 -9.06 -13.41
C ILE A 48 16.21 -9.26 -14.64
N THR A 49 16.72 -10.03 -15.60
CA THR A 49 15.92 -10.40 -16.77
C THR A 49 14.83 -11.40 -16.39
N PHE A 50 13.76 -11.45 -17.18
CA PHE A 50 12.68 -12.41 -16.97
C PHE A 50 13.16 -13.87 -17.06
N GLU A 51 14.13 -14.17 -17.92
CA GLU A 51 14.72 -15.51 -18.05
C GLU A 51 15.56 -15.90 -16.84
N GLU A 52 16.29 -14.95 -16.24
CA GLU A 52 16.98 -15.18 -14.96
C GLU A 52 16.00 -15.41 -13.82
N LEU A 53 14.87 -14.69 -13.80
CA LEU A 53 13.82 -14.90 -12.82
C LEU A 53 13.22 -16.31 -12.93
N LYS A 54 12.87 -16.78 -14.13
CA LYS A 54 12.35 -18.14 -14.35
C LYS A 54 13.31 -19.22 -13.84
N LYS A 55 14.59 -19.11 -14.20
CA LYS A 55 15.62 -20.06 -13.74
C LYS A 55 15.72 -20.12 -12.22
N LYS A 56 15.55 -18.99 -11.53
CA LYS A 56 15.50 -18.95 -10.05
C LYS A 56 14.26 -19.67 -9.53
N LEU A 57 13.08 -19.39 -10.09
CA LEU A 57 11.83 -20.01 -9.67
C LEU A 57 11.80 -21.54 -9.89
N GLU A 58 12.29 -22.02 -11.04
CA GLU A 58 12.43 -23.47 -11.33
C GLU A 58 13.39 -24.13 -10.33
N LYS A 59 14.52 -23.47 -10.03
CA LYS A 59 15.49 -23.96 -9.04
C LYS A 59 14.89 -24.04 -7.63
N ASP A 60 14.02 -23.10 -7.30
CA ASP A 60 13.33 -23.05 -6.01
C ASP A 60 12.08 -23.97 -5.95
N GLY A 61 11.73 -24.63 -7.07
CA GLY A 61 10.57 -25.53 -7.17
C GLY A 61 9.22 -24.81 -7.15
N LEU A 62 9.22 -23.52 -7.48
CA LEU A 62 8.02 -22.66 -7.53
C LEU A 62 7.43 -22.54 -8.94
N LEU A 63 8.12 -23.09 -9.94
CA LEU A 63 7.72 -23.20 -11.34
C LEU A 63 8.07 -24.60 -11.86
#